data_AF-A0A3A9SEA7-F1
#
_entry.id   AF-A0A3A9SEA7-F1
#
_cell.length_a   1.000
_cell.length_b   1.000
_cell.length_c   1.000
_cell.angle_alpha   90.00
_cell.angle_beta   90.00
_cell.angle_gamma   90.00
#
_symmetry.space_group_name_H-M   'P 1'
#
loop_
_entity.id
_entity.type
_entity.pdbx_description
1 polymer ?
#
loop_
_entity_poly.entity_id
_entity_poly.type
_entity_poly.pdbx_seq_one_letter_code
_entity_poly.pdbx_strand_id
1 'polypeptide(L)'
;MIIMNTRMQEEYLKIKDMDNTFDFTGKLSVINPTIYKVQDGIFLKIDDRERESEETLDYYDYDELSEFEWGQSEFLIGSYFDGITYEQSLRLAFDIVELWGYKFHALFPDEEFHIIISVSTIADTDVKTVRIMYYTYRGEDSFHYELDSLDDYVNSAIMVNVVEADEDYYGNEEIE
;
A
#
# COMPACT_ATOMS: atom_id res chain seq x y z
N MET A 1 -7.87 0.99 9.97
CA MET A 1 -6.90 1.10 11.10
C MET A 1 -5.45 1.31 10.61
N ILE A 2 -4.61 2.11 11.31
CA ILE A 2 -3.17 2.22 11.02
C ILE A 2 -2.35 1.52 12.11
N ILE A 3 -1.42 0.64 11.72
CA ILE A 3 -0.51 -0.08 12.60
C ILE A 3 0.93 0.20 12.17
N MET A 4 1.82 0.48 13.13
CA MET A 4 3.23 0.78 12.88
C MET A 4 4.11 -0.01 13.84
N ASN A 5 5.19 -0.60 13.33
CA ASN A 5 6.23 -1.11 14.21
C ASN A 5 7.01 0.02 14.90
N THR A 6 7.74 -0.30 15.96
CA THR A 6 8.51 0.65 16.77
C THR A 6 9.43 1.52 15.91
N ARG A 7 10.10 0.93 14.92
CA ARG A 7 11.00 1.65 14.01
C ARG A 7 10.26 2.68 13.16
N MET A 8 9.08 2.35 12.66
CA MET A 8 8.28 3.28 11.86
C MET A 8 7.72 4.41 12.72
N GLN A 9 7.33 4.12 13.97
CA GLN A 9 6.97 5.18 14.91
C GLN A 9 8.12 6.17 15.12
N GLU A 10 9.36 5.68 15.25
CA GLU A 10 10.55 6.54 15.34
C GLU A 10 10.78 7.37 14.06
N GLU A 11 10.60 6.80 12.87
CA GLU A 11 10.70 7.54 11.60
C GLU A 11 9.60 8.60 11.47
N TYR A 12 8.36 8.24 11.81
CA TYR A 12 7.22 9.16 11.80
C TYR A 12 7.43 10.37 12.72
N LEU A 13 7.96 10.15 13.93
CA LEU A 13 8.26 11.24 14.87
C LEU A 13 9.24 12.28 14.32
N LYS A 14 10.13 11.91 13.38
CA LYS A 14 11.08 12.83 12.74
C LYS A 14 10.41 13.76 11.73
N ILE A 15 9.30 13.31 11.14
CA ILE A 15 8.61 14.01 10.04
C ILE A 15 7.25 14.58 10.42
N LYS A 16 6.71 14.26 11.60
CA LYS A 16 5.34 14.62 12.01
C LYS A 16 5.05 16.13 11.97
N ASP A 17 6.07 16.95 12.25
CA ASP A 17 5.98 18.41 12.34
C ASP A 17 6.54 19.09 11.07
N MET A 18 6.82 18.33 10.00
CA MET A 18 7.29 18.89 8.74
C MET A 18 6.14 19.60 8.01
N ASP A 19 6.40 20.83 7.54
CA ASP A 19 5.46 21.60 6.73
C ASP A 19 5.24 20.95 5.36
N ASN A 20 3.99 20.89 4.89
CA ASN A 20 3.64 20.26 3.59
C ASN A 20 3.89 21.17 2.37
N THR A 21 4.86 22.08 2.43
CA THR A 21 5.13 23.09 1.38
C THR A 21 6.40 22.78 0.58
N PHE A 22 6.50 21.55 0.10
CA PHE A 22 7.64 21.11 -0.70
C PHE A 22 7.38 21.27 -2.20
N ASP A 23 8.36 21.84 -2.90
CA ASP A 23 8.39 21.88 -4.36
C ASP A 23 9.15 20.66 -4.89
N PHE A 24 8.45 19.74 -5.54
CA PHE A 24 9.04 18.60 -6.26
C PHE A 24 8.35 18.42 -7.62
N THR A 25 9.04 17.76 -8.56
CA THR A 25 8.45 17.34 -9.83
C THR A 25 8.21 15.83 -9.75
N GLY A 26 7.01 15.37 -10.10
CA GLY A 26 6.76 13.93 -10.13
C GLY A 26 5.47 13.53 -10.82
N LYS A 27 5.16 12.24 -10.74
CA LYS A 27 4.05 11.63 -11.48
C LYS A 27 2.75 11.65 -10.67
N LEU A 28 1.76 12.42 -11.15
CA LEU A 28 0.43 12.47 -10.53
C LEU A 28 -0.27 11.10 -10.48
N SER A 29 0.01 10.22 -11.44
CA SER A 29 -0.51 8.84 -11.47
C SER A 29 -0.05 7.98 -10.30
N VAL A 30 0.99 8.38 -9.57
CA VAL A 30 1.43 7.71 -8.34
C VAL A 30 0.63 8.21 -7.14
N ILE A 31 0.38 9.51 -7.05
CA ILE A 31 -0.42 10.09 -5.97
C ILE A 31 -1.89 9.67 -6.11
N ASN A 32 -2.42 9.80 -7.33
CA ASN A 32 -3.83 9.58 -7.63
C ASN A 32 -3.99 8.61 -8.82
N PRO A 33 -3.64 7.32 -8.64
CA PRO A 33 -3.71 6.31 -9.70
C PRO A 33 -5.16 6.04 -10.14
N THR A 34 -5.33 5.54 -11.36
CA THR A 34 -6.61 4.90 -11.71
C THR A 34 -6.66 3.53 -11.05
N ILE A 35 -7.68 3.26 -10.25
CA ILE A 35 -7.92 1.94 -9.64
C ILE A 35 -8.95 1.21 -10.49
N TYR A 36 -8.74 -0.07 -10.75
CA TYR A 36 -9.64 -0.86 -11.57
C TYR A 36 -9.66 -2.33 -11.13
N LYS A 37 -10.80 -2.99 -11.35
CA LYS A 37 -10.99 -4.43 -11.10
C LYS A 37 -10.96 -5.20 -12.44
N VAL A 38 -10.33 -6.36 -12.44
CA VAL A 38 -10.34 -7.35 -13.53
C VAL A 38 -10.61 -8.69 -12.85
N GLN A 39 -11.73 -9.34 -13.20
CA GLN A 39 -12.23 -10.49 -12.43
C GLN A 39 -12.25 -10.17 -10.92
N ASP A 40 -11.54 -10.94 -10.10
CA ASP A 40 -11.44 -10.74 -8.65
C ASP A 40 -10.20 -9.95 -8.21
N GLY A 41 -9.33 -9.56 -9.15
CA GLY A 41 -8.12 -8.79 -8.88
C GLY A 41 -8.35 -7.28 -8.98
N ILE A 42 -7.79 -6.51 -8.04
CA ILE A 42 -7.90 -5.06 -7.96
C ILE A 42 -6.51 -4.43 -8.14
N PHE A 43 -6.37 -3.61 -9.17
CA PHE A 43 -5.09 -3.10 -9.67
C PHE A 43 -5.03 -1.58 -9.72
N LEU A 44 -3.81 -1.04 -9.59
CA LEU A 44 -3.49 0.37 -9.80
C LEU A 44 -2.78 0.58 -11.13
N LYS A 45 -3.28 1.52 -11.94
CA LYS A 45 -2.55 2.01 -13.10
C LYS A 45 -1.56 3.09 -12.68
N ILE A 46 -0.32 2.67 -12.43
CA ILE A 46 0.79 3.55 -12.09
C ILE A 46 1.61 3.85 -13.35
N ASP A 47 1.73 5.12 -13.70
CA ASP A 47 2.50 5.61 -14.86
C ASP A 47 2.01 4.98 -16.19
N ASP A 48 2.94 4.53 -17.03
CA ASP A 48 2.63 3.92 -18.33
C ASP A 48 2.48 2.38 -18.23
N ARG A 49 2.34 1.81 -17.02
CA ARG A 49 2.08 0.37 -16.86
C ARG A 49 0.80 -0.01 -17.60
N GLU A 50 0.87 -1.14 -18.31
CA GLU A 50 -0.28 -1.72 -18.98
C GLU A 50 -1.32 -2.20 -17.95
N ARG A 51 -2.58 -2.30 -18.38
CA ARG A 51 -3.61 -2.88 -17.52
C ARG A 51 -3.48 -4.39 -17.54
N GLU A 52 -3.76 -5.02 -16.41
CA GLU A 52 -3.89 -6.48 -16.37
C GLU A 52 -5.05 -6.95 -17.24
N SER A 53 -4.87 -8.15 -17.81
CA SER A 53 -5.84 -8.79 -18.69
C SER A 53 -6.53 -9.94 -17.96
N GLU A 54 -7.75 -10.28 -18.38
CA GLU A 54 -8.45 -11.47 -17.86
C GLU A 54 -7.62 -12.74 -18.09
N GLU A 55 -6.98 -12.87 -19.26
CA GLU A 55 -6.09 -14.00 -19.59
C GLU A 55 -4.89 -14.12 -18.63
N THR A 56 -4.41 -13.01 -18.06
CA THR A 56 -3.34 -13.04 -17.05
C THR A 56 -3.85 -13.62 -15.74
N LEU A 57 -5.08 -13.27 -15.36
CA LEU A 57 -5.65 -13.66 -14.07
C LEU A 57 -6.17 -15.10 -14.04
N ASP A 58 -6.49 -15.67 -15.20
CA ASP A 58 -6.85 -17.09 -15.34
C ASP A 58 -5.74 -18.05 -14.84
N TYR A 59 -4.51 -17.55 -14.63
CA TYR A 59 -3.39 -18.33 -14.09
C TYR A 59 -3.28 -18.33 -12.56
N TYR A 60 -4.10 -17.56 -11.85
CA TYR A 60 -4.03 -17.37 -10.41
C TYR A 60 -5.32 -17.81 -9.74
N ASP A 61 -5.22 -18.61 -8.68
CA ASP A 61 -6.36 -18.86 -7.80
C ASP A 61 -6.69 -17.60 -6.96
N TYR A 62 -7.90 -17.52 -6.43
CA TYR A 62 -8.39 -16.35 -5.68
C TYR A 62 -7.41 -15.91 -4.57
N ASP A 63 -6.86 -16.87 -3.83
CA ASP A 63 -5.95 -16.59 -2.71
C ASP A 63 -4.57 -16.09 -3.21
N GLU A 64 -4.10 -16.58 -4.36
CA GLU A 64 -2.82 -16.19 -4.97
C GLU A 64 -2.86 -14.78 -5.58
N LEU A 65 -4.05 -14.24 -5.85
CA LEU A 65 -4.21 -12.88 -6.38
C LEU A 65 -3.62 -11.81 -5.45
N SER A 66 -3.64 -12.05 -4.14
CA SER A 66 -3.08 -11.11 -3.15
C SER A 66 -1.57 -10.90 -3.36
N GLU A 67 -0.83 -11.98 -3.68
CA GLU A 67 0.60 -11.93 -3.99
C GLU A 67 0.86 -11.28 -5.34
N PHE A 68 0.01 -11.56 -6.32
CA PHE A 68 0.13 -10.92 -7.62
C PHE A 68 -0.12 -9.41 -7.54
N GLU A 69 -1.18 -8.97 -6.85
CA GLU A 69 -1.50 -7.56 -6.58
C GLU A 69 -0.36 -6.86 -5.83
N TRP A 70 0.20 -7.51 -4.81
CA TRP A 70 1.39 -7.03 -4.11
C TRP A 70 2.55 -6.76 -5.06
N GLY A 71 2.89 -7.75 -5.90
CA GLY A 71 3.98 -7.62 -6.86
C GLY A 71 3.75 -6.51 -7.88
N GLN A 72 2.51 -6.30 -8.31
CA GLN A 72 2.15 -5.25 -9.27
C GLN A 72 2.04 -3.86 -8.65
N SER A 73 1.81 -3.75 -7.35
CA SER A 73 1.62 -2.47 -6.67
C SER A 73 2.92 -1.83 -6.18
N GLU A 74 3.99 -2.61 -6.06
CA GLU A 74 5.23 -2.17 -5.47
C GLU A 74 5.93 -1.05 -6.29
N PHE A 75 6.36 0.00 -5.58
CA PHE A 75 7.33 0.97 -6.09
C PHE A 75 8.06 1.74 -4.99
N LEU A 76 9.17 2.37 -5.37
CA LEU A 76 9.90 3.34 -4.53
C LEU A 76 9.45 4.77 -4.87
N ILE A 77 9.08 5.56 -3.86
CA ILE A 77 8.66 6.96 -4.04
C ILE A 77 9.73 7.76 -4.80
N GLY A 78 10.99 7.65 -4.37
CA GLY A 78 12.11 8.39 -4.99
C GLY A 78 12.35 8.08 -6.48
N SER A 79 11.77 7.01 -7.03
CA SER A 79 11.85 6.71 -8.46
C SER A 79 10.87 7.52 -9.32
N TYR A 80 9.88 8.18 -8.71
CA TYR A 80 8.81 8.91 -9.40
C TYR A 80 8.76 10.41 -9.09
N PHE A 81 9.60 10.87 -8.15
CA PHE A 81 9.64 12.25 -7.69
C PHE A 81 11.09 12.74 -7.66
N ASP A 82 11.42 13.70 -8.52
CA ASP A 82 12.75 14.29 -8.63
C ASP A 82 12.95 15.39 -7.60
N GLY A 83 14.13 15.42 -6.98
CA GLY A 83 14.53 16.45 -6.02
C GLY A 83 13.93 16.30 -4.62
N ILE A 84 13.23 15.19 -4.36
CA ILE A 84 12.63 14.89 -3.05
C ILE A 84 13.67 14.31 -2.08
N THR A 85 13.67 14.75 -0.82
CA THR A 85 14.50 14.13 0.22
C THR A 85 13.86 12.85 0.76
N TYR A 86 14.60 12.09 1.57
CA TYR A 86 14.06 10.92 2.28
C TYR A 86 12.87 11.30 3.16
N GLU A 87 13.01 12.34 3.98
CA GLU A 87 11.96 12.77 4.91
C GLU A 87 10.71 13.25 4.17
N GLN A 88 10.90 13.97 3.05
CA GLN A 88 9.81 14.39 2.18
C GLN A 88 9.15 13.19 1.48
N SER A 89 9.93 12.19 1.06
CA SER A 89 9.41 10.95 0.48
C SER A 89 8.55 10.19 1.47
N LEU A 90 9.01 10.11 2.73
CA LEU A 90 8.26 9.45 3.80
C LEU A 90 6.98 10.21 4.10
N ARG A 91 7.05 11.55 4.21
CA ARG A 91 5.87 12.39 4.42
C ARG A 91 4.84 12.23 3.31
N LEU A 92 5.28 12.32 2.06
CA LEU A 92 4.43 12.10 0.89
C LEU A 92 3.82 10.69 0.89
N ALA A 93 4.57 9.68 1.33
CA ALA A 93 4.05 8.32 1.39
C ALA A 93 2.87 8.18 2.37
N PHE A 94 2.92 8.84 3.53
CA PHE A 94 1.79 8.89 4.45
C PHE A 94 0.55 9.53 3.80
N ASP A 95 0.72 10.66 3.13
CA ASP A 95 -0.39 11.35 2.45
C ASP A 95 -0.96 10.50 1.30
N ILE A 96 -0.11 9.76 0.56
CA ILE A 96 -0.52 8.83 -0.49
C ILE A 96 -1.31 7.67 0.08
N VAL A 97 -0.83 7.03 1.15
CA VAL A 97 -1.51 5.87 1.75
C VAL A 97 -2.88 6.25 2.31
N GLU A 98 -3.00 7.43 2.92
CA GLU A 98 -4.30 7.96 3.36
C GLU A 98 -5.25 8.16 2.17
N LEU A 99 -4.78 8.84 1.11
CA LEU A 99 -5.59 9.07 -0.10
C LEU A 99 -6.00 7.76 -0.78
N TRP A 100 -5.08 6.79 -0.88
CA TRP A 100 -5.37 5.48 -1.46
C TRP A 100 -6.38 4.73 -0.61
N GLY A 101 -6.26 4.76 0.72
CA GLY A 101 -7.22 4.13 1.62
C GLY A 101 -8.63 4.62 1.38
N TYR A 102 -8.83 5.94 1.30
CA TYR A 102 -10.14 6.51 0.96
C TYR A 102 -10.65 6.07 -0.41
N LYS A 103 -9.77 5.98 -1.42
CA LYS A 103 -10.18 5.60 -2.77
C LYS A 103 -10.52 4.12 -2.91
N PHE A 104 -9.74 3.24 -2.28
CA PHE A 104 -10.01 1.81 -2.27
C PHE A 104 -11.35 1.54 -1.63
N HIS A 105 -11.57 2.02 -0.41
CA HIS A 105 -12.84 1.86 0.30
C HIS A 105 -14.03 2.46 -0.48
N ALA A 106 -13.87 3.64 -1.07
CA ALA A 106 -14.96 4.26 -1.84
C ALA A 106 -15.33 3.50 -3.12
N LEU A 107 -14.38 2.78 -3.74
CA LEU A 107 -14.61 2.02 -4.97
C LEU A 107 -15.01 0.57 -4.72
N PHE A 108 -14.53 0.01 -3.60
CA PHE A 108 -14.67 -1.40 -3.23
C PHE A 108 -14.93 -1.51 -1.72
N PRO A 109 -16.11 -1.06 -1.25
CA PRO A 109 -16.41 -1.03 0.18
C PRO A 109 -16.50 -2.42 0.80
N ASP A 110 -16.77 -3.45 0.00
CA ASP A 110 -16.94 -4.84 0.46
C ASP A 110 -15.61 -5.60 0.56
N GLU A 111 -14.49 -4.95 0.22
CA GLU A 111 -13.15 -5.56 0.16
C GLU A 111 -12.26 -4.93 1.24
N GLU A 112 -11.43 -5.74 1.90
CA GLU A 112 -10.40 -5.25 2.81
C GLU A 112 -9.09 -5.04 2.04
N PHE A 113 -8.38 -3.94 2.30
CA PHE A 113 -7.07 -3.67 1.70
C PHE A 113 -6.02 -3.40 2.76
N HIS A 114 -4.81 -3.91 2.54
CA HIS A 114 -3.66 -3.54 3.35
C HIS A 114 -2.74 -2.70 2.47
N ILE A 115 -2.51 -1.45 2.87
CA ILE A 115 -1.61 -0.52 2.18
C ILE A 115 -0.38 -0.29 3.07
N ILE A 116 0.81 -0.56 2.54
CA ILE A 116 2.04 -0.64 3.33
C ILE A 116 2.98 0.51 2.94
N ILE A 117 3.60 1.11 3.94
CA ILE A 117 4.87 1.84 3.78
C ILE A 117 5.98 1.01 4.38
N SER A 118 7.04 0.78 3.61
CA SER A 118 8.26 0.12 4.07
C SER A 118 9.47 1.03 3.86
N VAL A 119 10.22 1.27 4.94
CA VAL A 119 11.52 1.96 4.89
C VAL A 119 12.63 0.94 5.09
N SER A 120 13.52 0.90 4.11
CA SER A 120 14.71 0.06 4.13
C SER A 120 15.90 0.80 3.55
N THR A 121 17.09 0.33 3.88
CA THR A 121 18.35 0.86 3.36
C THR A 121 18.74 0.10 2.09
N ILE A 122 19.20 0.80 1.05
CA ILE A 122 19.76 0.14 -0.14
C ILE A 122 21.03 -0.60 0.28
N ALA A 123 21.13 -1.87 -0.10
CA ALA A 123 22.27 -2.73 0.21
C ALA A 123 23.61 -2.02 -0.09
N ASP A 124 24.55 -2.15 0.84
CA ASP A 124 25.89 -1.54 0.76
C ASP A 124 25.92 0.00 0.73
N THR A 125 24.82 0.66 1.11
CA THR A 125 24.76 2.12 1.31
C THR A 125 24.11 2.46 2.65
N ASP A 126 24.24 3.72 3.10
CA ASP A 126 23.44 4.26 4.22
C ASP A 126 22.17 4.97 3.74
N VAL A 127 21.82 4.82 2.45
CA VAL A 127 20.70 5.54 1.83
C VAL A 127 19.40 4.81 2.12
N LYS A 128 18.50 5.48 2.84
CA LYS A 128 17.13 5.01 3.08
C LYS A 128 16.24 5.26 1.87
N THR A 129 15.34 4.33 1.63
CA THR A 129 14.30 4.42 0.60
C THR A 129 12.93 4.19 1.20
N VAL A 130 11.92 4.78 0.58
CA VAL A 130 10.52 4.65 0.98
C VAL A 130 9.79 3.89 -0.12
N ARG A 131 9.24 2.74 0.23
CA ARG A 131 8.46 1.86 -0.64
C ARG A 131 7.00 1.93 -0.25
N ILE A 132 6.12 1.95 -1.25
CA ILE A 132 4.68 1.75 -1.09
C ILE A 132 4.27 0.51 -1.87
N MET A 133 3.31 -0.21 -1.30
CA MET A 133 2.68 -1.38 -1.89
C MET A 133 1.30 -1.58 -1.23
N TYR A 134 0.44 -2.34 -1.88
CA TYR A 134 -0.83 -2.77 -1.31
C TYR A 134 -1.20 -4.18 -1.80
N TYR A 135 -2.16 -4.78 -1.15
CA TYR A 135 -2.86 -5.97 -1.63
C TYR A 135 -4.29 -5.98 -1.09
N THR A 136 -5.17 -6.74 -1.74
CA THR A 136 -6.52 -7.03 -1.22
C THR A 136 -6.41 -8.19 -0.24
N TYR A 137 -6.92 -8.02 0.97
CA TYR A 137 -6.91 -9.06 2.00
C TYR A 137 -8.10 -10.01 1.79
N ARG A 138 -7.80 -11.31 1.66
CA ARG A 138 -8.78 -12.34 1.28
C ARG A 138 -9.10 -13.35 2.40
N GLY A 139 -8.78 -13.01 3.65
CA GLY A 139 -9.11 -13.85 4.81
C GLY A 139 -8.11 -14.96 5.12
N GLU A 140 -7.00 -15.05 4.38
CA GLU A 140 -5.87 -15.89 4.81
C GLU A 140 -5.10 -15.19 5.94
N ASP A 141 -5.12 -15.79 7.13
CA ASP A 141 -4.25 -15.37 8.22
C ASP A 141 -2.80 -15.30 7.71
N SER A 142 -2.12 -14.17 7.93
CA SER A 142 -0.68 -13.95 7.73
C SER A 142 -0.13 -13.65 6.32
N PHE A 143 -0.94 -13.32 5.30
CA PHE A 143 -0.35 -12.89 4.02
C PHE A 143 0.53 -11.62 4.20
N HIS A 144 1.83 -11.74 3.87
CA HIS A 144 2.94 -10.81 4.11
C HIS A 144 3.29 -10.42 5.56
N TYR A 145 2.35 -9.84 6.30
CA TYR A 145 2.61 -9.26 7.61
C TYR A 145 1.62 -9.76 8.66
N GLU A 146 2.15 -10.42 9.70
CA GLU A 146 1.42 -10.61 10.95
C GLU A 146 1.34 -9.26 11.68
N LEU A 147 0.15 -8.65 11.68
CA LEU A 147 -0.07 -7.30 12.22
C LEU A 147 0.32 -7.18 13.70
N ASP A 148 0.10 -8.24 14.49
CA ASP A 148 0.44 -8.31 15.91
C ASP A 148 1.95 -8.53 16.16
N SER A 149 2.70 -8.98 15.14
CA SER A 149 4.12 -9.35 15.21
C SER A 149 5.01 -8.42 14.36
N LEU A 150 4.52 -7.23 13.97
CA LEU A 150 5.28 -6.32 13.09
C LEU A 150 6.65 -5.87 13.64
N ASP A 151 6.85 -5.91 14.96
CA ASP A 151 8.14 -5.60 15.58
C ASP A 151 9.22 -6.67 15.34
N ASP A 152 8.84 -7.89 14.93
CA ASP A 152 9.80 -8.96 14.60
C ASP A 152 10.59 -8.67 13.31
N TYR A 153 10.12 -7.73 12.49
CA TYR A 153 10.79 -7.28 11.28
C TYR A 153 11.90 -6.27 11.61
N VAL A 154 12.94 -6.75 12.29
CA VAL A 154 14.00 -5.94 12.93
C VAL A 154 14.85 -5.08 11.99
N ASN A 155 14.75 -5.25 10.67
CA ASN A 155 15.56 -4.51 9.68
C ASN A 155 14.76 -3.47 8.89
N SER A 156 13.46 -3.35 9.12
CA SER A 156 12.58 -2.49 8.33
C SER A 156 11.70 -1.64 9.23
N ALA A 157 11.46 -0.39 8.85
CA ALA A 157 10.39 0.41 9.42
C ALA A 157 9.13 0.13 8.59
N ILE A 158 8.05 -0.34 9.21
CA ILE A 158 6.83 -0.75 8.52
C ILE A 158 5.61 -0.03 9.11
N MET A 159 4.77 0.52 8.23
CA MET A 159 3.41 0.93 8.53
C MET A 159 2.46 0.12 7.65
N VAL A 160 1.37 -0.35 8.22
CA VAL A 160 0.25 -0.96 7.50
C VAL A 160 -1.01 -0.14 7.79
N ASN A 161 -1.64 0.38 6.74
CA ASN A 161 -2.97 0.95 6.79
C ASN A 161 -3.96 -0.13 6.33
N VAL A 162 -4.68 -0.70 7.29
CA VAL A 162 -5.79 -1.62 7.06
C VAL A 162 -7.02 -0.80 6.71
N VAL A 163 -7.50 -0.96 5.50
CA VAL A 163 -8.72 -0.37 4.97
C VAL A 163 -9.80 -1.42 5.11
N GLU A 164 -10.62 -1.28 6.14
CA GLU A 164 -11.64 -2.27 6.51
C GLU A 164 -12.77 -2.28 5.49
N ALA A 165 -13.32 -3.48 5.25
CA ALA A 165 -14.57 -3.66 4.52
C ALA A 165 -15.77 -3.19 5.37
N ASP A 166 -16.87 -2.79 4.73
CA ASP A 166 -18.11 -2.47 5.41
C ASP A 166 -18.71 -3.74 6.06
N GLU A 167 -19.06 -3.67 7.34
CA GLU A 167 -19.54 -4.81 8.16
C GLU A 167 -20.88 -5.42 7.67
N ASP A 168 -21.57 -4.83 6.70
CA ASP A 168 -22.97 -5.12 6.38
C ASP A 168 -23.21 -6.10 5.21
N TYR A 169 -22.20 -6.58 4.48
CA TYR A 169 -22.46 -7.36 3.25
C TYR A 169 -22.64 -8.88 3.44
N TYR A 170 -22.10 -9.48 4.52
CA TYR A 170 -22.30 -10.90 4.84
C TYR A 170 -23.47 -11.17 5.82
N GLY A 171 -24.29 -10.15 6.09
CA GLY A 171 -25.30 -10.16 7.15
C GLY A 171 -26.74 -10.48 6.73
N ASN A 172 -26.98 -11.20 5.62
CA ASN A 172 -28.34 -11.67 5.28
C ASN A 172 -28.34 -12.95 4.41
N GLU A 173 -27.89 -14.06 4.97
CA GLU A 173 -28.55 -15.35 4.68
C GLU A 173 -29.47 -15.68 5.87
N GLU A 174 -30.66 -15.07 5.88
CA GLU A 174 -31.77 -15.63 6.67
C GLU A 174 -32.10 -17.01 6.09
N ILE A 175 -31.84 -18.03 6.90
CA ILE A 175 -32.27 -19.40 6.69
C ILE A 175 -33.81 -19.41 6.78
N GLU A 176 -34.51 -19.63 5.67
CA GLU A 176 -35.91 -20.11 5.65
C GLU A 176 -35.99 -21.65 5.77
#